data_AF-A0A0L0MHK5-F1
#
_entry.id   AF-A0A0L0MHK5-F1
#
_cell.length_a   1.000
_cell.length_b   1.000
_cell.length_c   1.000
_cell.angle_alpha   90.00
_cell.angle_beta   90.00
_cell.angle_gamma   90.00
#
_symmetry.space_group_name_H-M   'P 1'
#
loop_
_entity.id
_entity.type
_entity.pdbx_description
1 polymer ?
#
loop_
_entity_poly.entity_id
_entity_poly.type
_entity_poly.pdbx_seq_one_letter_code
_entity_poly.pdbx_strand_id
1 'polypeptide(L)'
;MARQQFDLIVFDWDSTLMDSTAHITRSIQAACRDLGLPVPADESASYVIGLGLKDALQICAPTLAPADYPRLAERYRFHFLTMGQKTELFDGVRELLQELREQGYFLAVATGKSRVGLNRALDEVRLTSAFDSTRCADETFSKPHPAMLHELTRELGQDLTRTVMIGDTTHDLQMAINVGAAGIGVGYGAHPADSLAALEPKFCADSIASLAGWLREHA
;
A
#
# COMPACT_ATOMS: atom_id res chain seq x y z
N MET A 1 15.70 -3.76 -22.55
CA MET A 1 14.82 -3.21 -23.61
C MET A 1 14.61 -1.74 -23.31
N ALA A 2 14.21 -0.91 -24.27
CA ALA A 2 13.91 0.50 -23.97
C ALA A 2 12.59 0.56 -23.17
N ARG A 3 12.56 1.34 -22.08
CA ARG A 3 11.35 1.64 -21.32
C ARG A 3 10.31 2.26 -22.25
N GLN A 4 9.10 1.70 -22.31
CA GLN A 4 8.08 2.19 -23.24
C GLN A 4 7.27 3.32 -22.62
N GLN A 5 6.52 3.03 -21.57
CA GLN A 5 5.49 3.92 -21.02
C GLN A 5 5.91 4.58 -19.72
N PHE A 6 6.69 3.88 -18.88
CA PHE A 6 6.96 4.32 -17.52
C PHE A 6 8.46 4.45 -17.25
N ASP A 7 8.81 5.42 -16.41
CA ASP A 7 10.14 5.56 -15.81
C ASP A 7 10.12 5.29 -14.31
N LEU A 8 9.00 5.59 -13.64
CA LEU A 8 8.77 5.39 -12.22
C LEU A 8 7.63 4.41 -11.98
N ILE A 9 7.91 3.36 -11.22
CA ILE A 9 6.92 2.39 -10.76
C ILE A 9 6.79 2.53 -9.25
N VAL A 10 5.62 2.99 -8.80
CA VAL A 10 5.30 3.18 -7.39
C VAL A 10 4.41 2.05 -6.92
N PHE A 11 4.81 1.35 -5.87
CA PHE A 11 4.04 0.28 -5.25
C PHE A 11 3.41 0.75 -3.94
N ASP A 12 2.19 0.31 -3.65
CA ASP A 12 1.79 0.16 -2.26
C ASP A 12 2.55 -1.02 -1.61
N TRP A 13 2.54 -1.07 -0.28
CA TRP A 13 3.22 -2.11 0.49
C TRP A 13 2.26 -3.21 0.96
N ASP A 14 1.23 -2.85 1.74
CA ASP A 14 0.43 -3.79 2.51
C ASP A 14 -0.68 -4.36 1.63
N SER A 15 -0.71 -5.69 1.46
CA SER A 15 -1.63 -6.39 0.55
C SER A 15 -1.33 -6.18 -0.95
N THR A 16 -0.26 -5.45 -1.28
CA THR A 16 0.27 -5.33 -2.65
C THR A 16 1.59 -6.10 -2.84
N LEU A 17 2.60 -5.83 -1.99
CA LEU A 17 3.89 -6.53 -1.98
C LEU A 17 4.00 -7.52 -0.82
N MET A 18 3.37 -7.20 0.31
CA MET A 18 3.36 -8.00 1.53
C MET A 18 1.96 -8.58 1.75
N ASP A 19 1.87 -9.89 1.99
CA ASP A 19 0.64 -10.54 2.45
C ASP A 19 0.39 -10.16 3.93
N SER A 20 -0.33 -9.06 4.13
CA SER A 20 -0.58 -8.47 5.45
C SER A 20 -2.04 -8.20 5.77
N THR A 21 -2.98 -8.48 4.84
CA THR A 21 -4.41 -8.17 5.00
C THR A 21 -4.98 -8.75 6.28
N ALA A 22 -4.87 -10.08 6.46
CA ALA A 22 -5.43 -10.77 7.62
C ALA A 22 -4.79 -10.28 8.94
N HIS A 23 -3.49 -9.96 8.92
CA HIS A 23 -2.76 -9.50 10.10
C HIS A 23 -3.21 -8.10 10.53
N ILE A 24 -3.41 -7.20 9.57
CA ILE A 24 -3.90 -5.84 9.82
C ILE A 24 -5.35 -5.88 10.33
N THR A 25 -6.23 -6.61 9.64
CA THR A 25 -7.64 -6.77 10.03
C THR A 25 -7.76 -7.27 11.47
N ARG A 26 -7.04 -8.35 11.82
CA ARG A 26 -7.06 -8.92 13.17
C ARG A 26 -6.51 -7.94 14.20
N SER A 27 -5.48 -7.17 13.85
CA SER A 27 -4.86 -6.17 14.75
C SER A 27 -5.83 -5.04 15.09
N ILE A 28 -6.57 -4.54 14.10
CA ILE A 28 -7.62 -3.54 14.30
C ILE A 28 -8.70 -4.10 15.22
N GLN A 29 -9.23 -5.29 14.89
CA GLN A 29 -10.29 -5.93 15.68
C GLN A 29 -9.87 -6.20 17.13
N ALA A 30 -8.64 -6.65 17.36
CA ALA A 30 -8.11 -6.90 18.69
C ALA A 30 -7.93 -5.59 19.49
N ALA A 31 -7.50 -4.51 18.83
CA ALA A 31 -7.41 -3.21 19.45
C ALA A 31 -8.78 -2.65 19.87
N CYS A 32 -9.81 -2.82 19.02
CA CYS A 32 -11.19 -2.47 19.35
C CYS A 32 -11.71 -3.27 20.56
N ARG A 33 -11.43 -4.59 20.60
CA ARG A 33 -11.81 -5.45 21.73
C ARG A 33 -11.20 -5.00 23.06
N ASP A 34 -9.93 -4.62 23.08
CA ASP A 34 -9.24 -4.17 24.30
C ASP A 34 -9.85 -2.91 24.91
N LEU A 35 -10.48 -2.07 24.08
CA LEU A 35 -11.12 -0.83 24.51
C LEU A 35 -12.65 -0.97 24.68
N GLY A 36 -13.20 -2.17 24.52
CA GLY A 36 -14.64 -2.41 24.62
C GLY A 36 -15.45 -1.73 23.52
N LEU A 37 -14.84 -1.47 22.35
CA LEU A 37 -15.50 -0.85 21.21
C LEU A 37 -16.20 -1.90 20.35
N PRO A 38 -17.21 -1.49 19.54
CA PRO A 38 -17.71 -2.36 18.48
C PRO A 38 -16.56 -2.87 17.60
N VAL A 39 -16.55 -4.18 17.38
CA VAL A 39 -15.51 -4.83 16.57
C VAL A 39 -15.95 -4.76 15.11
N PRO A 40 -15.17 -4.14 14.20
CA PRO A 40 -15.53 -4.07 12.79
C PRO A 40 -15.52 -5.48 12.16
N ALA A 41 -16.43 -5.71 11.22
CA ALA A 41 -16.41 -6.89 10.37
C ALA A 41 -15.11 -6.95 9.55
N ASP A 42 -14.77 -8.14 9.05
CA ASP A 42 -13.53 -8.36 8.30
C ASP A 42 -13.45 -7.42 7.10
N GLU A 43 -14.54 -7.25 6.34
CA GLU A 43 -14.57 -6.36 5.18
C GLU A 43 -14.34 -4.90 5.57
N SER A 44 -14.91 -4.45 6.69
CA SER A 44 -14.73 -3.06 7.15
C SER A 44 -13.30 -2.80 7.64
N ALA A 45 -12.71 -3.78 8.30
CA ALA A 45 -11.35 -3.69 8.84
C ALA A 45 -10.28 -3.83 7.75
N SER A 46 -10.51 -4.61 6.69
CA SER A 46 -9.60 -4.69 5.54
C SER A 46 -9.73 -3.48 4.63
N TYR A 47 -10.93 -2.90 4.46
CA TYR A 47 -11.15 -1.79 3.53
C TYR A 47 -10.33 -0.53 3.84
N VAL A 48 -9.89 -0.35 5.09
CA VAL A 48 -9.05 0.79 5.51
C VAL A 48 -7.56 0.59 5.26
N ILE A 49 -7.15 -0.59 4.77
CA ILE A 49 -5.76 -0.84 4.36
C ILE A 49 -5.37 0.17 3.27
N GLY A 50 -4.11 0.58 3.26
CA GLY A 50 -3.59 1.65 2.40
C GLY A 50 -3.75 3.07 2.97
N LEU A 51 -4.65 3.29 3.93
CA LEU A 51 -4.80 4.58 4.62
C LEU A 51 -3.80 4.75 5.76
N GLY A 52 -3.54 6.01 6.12
CA GLY A 52 -2.82 6.35 7.35
C GLY A 52 -3.55 5.83 8.58
N LEU A 53 -2.80 5.32 9.57
CA LEU A 53 -3.36 4.65 10.75
C LEU A 53 -4.45 5.46 11.47
N LYS A 54 -4.28 6.78 11.57
CA LYS A 54 -5.29 7.65 12.21
C LYS A 54 -6.62 7.59 11.46
N ASP A 55 -6.58 7.78 10.15
CA ASP A 55 -7.77 7.81 9.30
C ASP A 55 -8.43 6.43 9.24
N ALA A 56 -7.63 5.37 9.15
CA ALA A 56 -8.08 3.99 9.20
C ALA A 56 -8.86 3.66 10.48
N LEU A 57 -8.31 4.05 11.64
CA LEU A 57 -8.96 3.80 12.94
C LEU A 57 -10.22 4.66 13.11
N GLN A 58 -10.26 5.88 12.57
CA GLN A 58 -11.45 6.72 12.59
C GLN A 58 -12.61 6.10 11.81
N ILE A 59 -12.32 5.44 10.69
CA ILE A 59 -13.31 4.71 9.90
C ILE A 59 -13.77 3.45 10.64
N CYS A 60 -12.84 2.71 11.27
CA CYS A 60 -13.16 1.46 11.95
C CYS A 60 -13.87 1.64 13.30
N ALA A 61 -13.64 2.76 13.98
CA ALA A 61 -14.19 3.05 15.31
C ALA A 61 -14.80 4.46 15.38
N PRO A 62 -15.78 4.80 14.53
CA PRO A 62 -16.24 6.18 14.33
C PRO A 62 -16.91 6.79 15.56
N THR A 63 -17.39 5.96 16.49
CA THR A 63 -18.02 6.40 17.74
C THR A 63 -17.01 6.71 18.85
N LEU A 64 -15.71 6.45 18.64
CA LEU A 64 -14.67 6.72 19.62
C LEU A 64 -14.44 8.22 19.77
N ALA A 65 -14.33 8.71 21.00
CA ALA A 65 -14.02 10.11 21.26
C ALA A 65 -12.65 10.48 20.66
N PRO A 66 -12.50 11.68 20.06
CA PRO A 66 -11.24 12.11 19.43
C PRO A 66 -9.99 11.97 20.31
N ALA A 67 -10.14 12.15 21.63
CA ALA A 67 -9.06 12.06 22.60
C ALA A 67 -8.54 10.63 22.83
N ASP A 68 -9.31 9.60 22.48
CA ASP A 68 -8.99 8.19 22.76
C ASP A 68 -8.34 7.45 21.56
N TYR A 69 -8.31 8.05 20.36
CA TYR A 69 -7.63 7.45 19.20
C TYR A 69 -6.14 7.14 19.42
N PRO A 70 -5.35 7.95 20.14
CA PRO A 70 -3.98 7.59 20.48
C PRO A 70 -3.87 6.25 21.22
N ARG A 71 -4.81 5.98 22.13
CA ARG A 71 -4.88 4.72 22.88
C ARG A 71 -5.27 3.54 21.98
N LEU A 72 -6.23 3.73 21.07
CA LEU A 72 -6.58 2.71 20.08
C LEU A 72 -5.39 2.39 19.14
N ALA A 73 -4.67 3.42 18.69
CA ALA A 73 -3.47 3.27 17.87
C ALA A 73 -2.35 2.53 18.61
N GLU A 74 -2.17 2.77 19.91
CA GLU A 74 -1.25 2.01 20.76
C GLU A 74 -1.63 0.53 20.81
N ARG A 75 -2.91 0.21 21.07
CA ARG A 75 -3.39 -1.18 21.10
C ARG A 75 -3.24 -1.87 19.73
N TYR A 76 -3.51 -1.17 18.64
CA TYR A 76 -3.25 -1.66 17.29
C TYR A 76 -1.77 -2.02 17.10
N ARG A 77 -0.84 -1.13 17.45
CA ARG A 77 0.60 -1.39 17.32
C ARG A 77 1.04 -2.56 18.18
N PHE A 78 0.53 -2.66 19.41
CA PHE A 78 0.79 -3.80 20.29
C PHE A 78 0.42 -5.12 19.61
N HIS A 79 -0.80 -5.22 19.09
CA HIS A 79 -1.28 -6.42 18.41
C HIS A 79 -0.52 -6.71 17.12
N PHE A 80 -0.26 -5.69 16.30
CA PHE A 80 0.51 -5.84 15.05
C PHE A 80 1.93 -6.38 15.30
N LEU A 81 2.55 -6.03 16.43
CA LEU A 81 3.90 -6.45 16.79
C LEU A 81 3.97 -7.79 17.52
N THR A 82 2.93 -8.16 18.25
CA THR A 82 2.95 -9.31 19.17
C THR A 82 2.15 -10.51 18.69
N MET A 83 1.29 -10.35 17.68
CA MET A 83 0.65 -11.49 17.05
C MET A 83 1.71 -12.39 16.42
N GLY A 84 1.63 -13.69 16.72
CA GLY A 84 2.59 -14.68 16.25
C GLY A 84 2.55 -14.95 14.74
N GLN A 85 1.58 -14.37 14.02
CA GLN A 85 1.54 -14.42 12.57
C GLN A 85 2.55 -13.43 12.00
N LYS A 86 3.50 -13.92 11.21
CA LYS A 86 4.40 -13.07 10.44
C LYS A 86 3.75 -12.78 9.09
N THR A 87 3.91 -11.55 8.62
CA THR A 87 3.59 -11.17 7.25
C THR A 87 4.77 -11.54 6.35
N GLU A 88 4.49 -12.05 5.16
CA GLU A 88 5.50 -12.48 4.20
C GLU A 88 5.29 -11.73 2.87
N LEU A 89 6.34 -11.61 2.06
CA LEU A 89 6.17 -11.11 0.71
C LEU A 89 5.31 -12.08 -0.09
N PHE A 90 4.48 -11.58 -1.00
CA PHE A 90 3.87 -12.45 -1.98
C PHE A 90 4.94 -13.14 -2.84
N ASP A 91 4.66 -14.38 -3.24
CA ASP A 91 5.55 -15.17 -4.09
C ASP A 91 5.84 -14.42 -5.41
N GLY A 92 7.13 -14.31 -5.76
CA GLY A 92 7.59 -13.63 -6.98
C GLY A 92 7.90 -12.13 -6.82
N VAL A 93 7.62 -11.51 -5.67
CA VAL A 93 7.87 -10.07 -5.46
C VAL A 93 9.35 -9.73 -5.60
N ARG A 94 10.24 -10.55 -5.05
CA ARG A 94 11.68 -10.27 -5.10
C ARG A 94 12.21 -10.30 -6.52
N GLU A 95 11.79 -11.31 -7.26
CA GLU A 95 12.13 -11.54 -8.66
C GLU A 95 11.62 -10.38 -9.52
N LEU A 96 10.37 -9.95 -9.31
CA LEU A 96 9.79 -8.79 -9.97
C LEU A 96 10.61 -7.51 -9.70
N LEU A 97 10.85 -7.19 -8.43
CA LEU A 97 11.58 -5.96 -8.07
C LEU A 97 13.02 -5.99 -8.62
N GLN A 98 13.70 -7.14 -8.56
CA GLN A 98 15.04 -7.29 -9.12
C GLN A 98 15.02 -7.05 -10.64
N GLU A 99 14.10 -7.68 -11.35
CA GLU A 99 13.98 -7.56 -12.80
C GLU A 99 13.74 -6.09 -13.22
N LEU A 100 12.83 -5.38 -12.56
CA LEU A 100 12.55 -3.98 -12.89
C LEU A 100 13.78 -3.09 -12.64
N ARG A 101 14.55 -3.35 -11.58
CA ARG A 101 15.79 -2.59 -11.32
C ARG A 101 16.86 -2.86 -12.37
N GLU A 102 17.04 -4.12 -12.78
CA GLU A 102 17.99 -4.49 -13.83
C GLU A 102 17.63 -3.86 -15.18
N GLN A 103 16.34 -3.59 -15.40
CA GLN A 103 15.84 -2.86 -16.57
C GLN A 103 15.93 -1.33 -16.43
N GLY A 104 16.34 -0.83 -15.26
CA GLY A 104 16.62 0.59 -15.02
C GLY A 104 15.38 1.45 -14.76
N TYR A 105 14.29 0.87 -14.26
CA TYR A 105 13.16 1.63 -13.71
C TYR A 105 13.53 2.21 -12.34
N PHE A 106 13.02 3.40 -12.04
CA PHE A 106 12.97 3.86 -10.67
C PHE A 106 11.84 3.14 -9.93
N LEU A 107 12.14 2.63 -8.74
CA LEU A 107 11.16 1.96 -7.89
C LEU A 107 10.90 2.79 -6.65
N ALA A 108 9.62 2.98 -6.31
CA ALA A 108 9.24 3.67 -5.10
C ALA A 108 8.11 2.97 -4.34
N VAL A 109 7.94 3.35 -3.07
CA VAL A 109 6.79 2.94 -2.24
C VAL A 109 5.96 4.14 -1.84
N ALA A 110 4.64 4.06 -1.98
CA ALA A 110 3.68 4.99 -1.40
C ALA A 110 2.70 4.21 -0.51
N THR A 111 2.80 4.36 0.82
CA THR A 111 2.10 3.46 1.76
C THR A 111 1.39 4.19 2.89
N GLY A 112 0.29 3.58 3.37
CA GLY A 112 -0.43 3.98 4.58
C GLY A 112 0.34 3.73 5.90
N LYS A 113 1.45 2.98 5.86
CA LYS A 113 2.30 2.73 7.03
C LYS A 113 2.96 4.03 7.52
N SER A 114 3.39 4.00 8.79
CA SER A 114 4.33 4.99 9.31
C SER A 114 5.75 4.74 8.80
N ARG A 115 6.61 5.76 8.77
CA ARG A 115 8.03 5.65 8.44
C ARG A 115 8.73 4.55 9.24
N VAL A 116 8.51 4.52 10.55
CA VAL A 116 9.07 3.49 11.44
C VAL A 116 8.55 2.09 11.06
N GLY A 117 7.26 1.98 10.71
CA GLY A 117 6.63 0.73 10.32
C GLY A 117 7.16 0.19 8.99
N LEU A 118 7.33 1.06 7.99
CA LEU A 118 7.88 0.69 6.69
C LEU A 118 9.35 0.28 6.80
N ASN A 119 10.18 1.06 7.51
CA ASN A 119 11.61 0.72 7.68
C ASN A 119 11.78 -0.67 8.29
N ARG A 120 11.02 -0.97 9.35
CA ARG A 120 11.05 -2.30 9.98
C ARG A 120 10.63 -3.40 9.00
N ALA A 121 9.55 -3.20 8.25
CA ALA A 121 9.08 -4.18 7.28
C ALA A 121 10.12 -4.43 6.17
N LEU A 122 10.72 -3.37 5.62
CA LEU A 122 11.79 -3.45 4.63
C LEU A 122 13.02 -4.20 5.15
N ASP A 123 13.44 -3.93 6.38
CA ASP A 123 14.59 -4.59 7.01
C ASP A 123 14.33 -6.07 7.25
N GLU A 124 13.14 -6.42 7.76
CA GLU A 124 12.71 -7.81 8.01
C GLU A 124 12.78 -8.66 6.73
N VAL A 125 12.45 -8.07 5.58
CA VAL A 125 12.52 -8.75 4.27
C VAL A 125 13.75 -8.37 3.44
N ARG A 126 14.72 -7.63 3.99
CA ARG A 126 15.95 -7.22 3.30
C ARG A 126 15.73 -6.51 1.96
N LEU A 127 14.76 -5.60 1.90
CA LEU A 127 14.44 -4.78 0.71
C LEU A 127 14.77 -3.30 0.90
N THR A 128 15.49 -2.92 1.95
CA THR A 128 15.84 -1.52 2.29
C THR A 128 16.52 -0.76 1.15
N SER A 129 17.26 -1.45 0.28
CA SER A 129 17.94 -0.87 -0.90
C SER A 129 17.28 -1.19 -2.24
N ALA A 130 16.06 -1.73 -2.22
CA ALA A 130 15.32 -2.08 -3.43
C ALA A 130 14.57 -0.89 -4.05
N PHE A 131 14.32 0.17 -3.28
CA PHE A 131 13.56 1.33 -3.71
C PHE A 131 14.43 2.59 -3.68
N ASP A 132 14.28 3.43 -4.69
CA ASP A 132 14.98 4.70 -4.84
C ASP A 132 14.39 5.79 -3.94
N SER A 133 13.08 5.73 -3.67
CA SER A 133 12.42 6.62 -2.71
C SER A 133 11.16 6.00 -2.12
N THR A 134 10.69 6.52 -0.98
CA THR A 134 9.48 6.04 -0.31
C THR A 134 8.72 7.20 0.33
N ARG A 135 7.39 7.08 0.45
CA ARG A 135 6.52 7.99 1.20
C ARG A 135 5.54 7.23 2.08
N CYS A 136 5.47 7.68 3.32
CA CYS A 136 4.61 7.14 4.38
C CYS A 136 3.52 8.14 4.76
N ALA A 137 2.41 7.65 5.32
CA ALA A 137 1.27 8.49 5.68
C ALA A 137 1.51 9.41 6.89
N ASP A 138 2.61 9.24 7.64
CA ASP A 138 3.02 10.17 8.70
C ASP A 138 4.01 11.25 8.23
N GLU A 139 4.41 11.21 6.95
CA GLU A 139 5.30 12.21 6.34
C GLU A 139 4.53 13.21 5.48
N THR A 140 3.33 12.84 5.01
CA THR A 140 2.48 13.63 4.11
C THR A 140 1.01 13.24 4.25
N PHE A 141 0.15 13.73 3.37
CA PHE A 141 -1.28 13.40 3.36
C PHE A 141 -1.53 11.91 3.04
N SER A 142 -2.49 11.30 3.73
CA SER A 142 -2.95 9.94 3.45
C SER A 142 -3.62 9.84 2.07
N LYS A 143 -3.59 8.64 1.49
CA LYS A 143 -4.40 8.29 0.31
C LYS A 143 -5.89 8.58 0.58
N PRO A 144 -6.68 9.01 -0.42
CA PRO A 144 -6.34 9.15 -1.84
C PRO A 144 -5.74 10.50 -2.21
N HIS A 145 -5.23 11.29 -1.25
CA HIS A 145 -4.60 12.56 -1.58
C HIS A 145 -3.35 12.34 -2.46
N PRO A 146 -3.15 13.10 -3.55
CA PRO A 146 -2.07 12.86 -4.52
C PRO A 146 -0.65 13.20 -4.05
N ALA A 147 -0.47 13.58 -2.77
CA ALA A 147 0.79 14.18 -2.30
C ALA A 147 1.96 13.21 -2.37
N MET A 148 1.76 11.94 -2.01
CA MET A 148 2.83 10.93 -2.08
C MET A 148 3.41 10.82 -3.50
N LEU A 149 2.56 10.76 -4.53
CA LEU A 149 3.01 10.65 -5.92
C LEU A 149 3.66 11.94 -6.43
N HIS A 150 3.15 13.11 -6.04
CA HIS A 150 3.77 14.40 -6.35
C HIS A 150 5.16 14.56 -5.74
N GLU A 151 5.35 14.07 -4.52
CA GLU A 151 6.61 14.19 -3.82
C GLU A 151 7.64 13.19 -4.35
N LEU A 152 7.23 11.94 -4.61
CA LEU A 152 8.08 10.90 -5.19
C LEU A 152 8.60 11.29 -6.59
N THR A 153 7.71 11.76 -7.47
CA THR A 153 8.10 12.20 -8.82
C THR A 153 9.04 13.39 -8.78
N ARG A 154 8.78 14.37 -7.90
CA ARG A 154 9.66 15.53 -7.70
C ARG A 154 11.04 15.16 -7.16
N GLU A 155 11.10 14.27 -6.18
CA GLU A 155 12.37 13.83 -5.59
C GLU A 155 13.24 13.07 -6.60
N LEU A 156 12.62 12.19 -7.40
CA LEU A 156 13.31 11.36 -8.38
C LEU A 156 13.48 12.05 -9.75
N GLY A 157 12.94 13.26 -9.92
CA GLY A 157 12.99 14.00 -11.19
C GLY A 157 12.23 13.31 -12.33
N GLN A 158 11.13 12.62 -12.02
CA GLN A 158 10.32 11.86 -12.98
C GLN A 158 9.02 12.61 -13.33
N ASP A 159 8.43 12.27 -14.48
CA ASP A 159 7.15 12.82 -14.93
C ASP A 159 5.97 11.96 -14.43
N LEU A 160 4.89 12.59 -13.96
CA LEU A 160 3.66 11.93 -13.56
C LEU A 160 3.03 11.12 -14.70
N THR A 161 3.11 11.62 -15.93
CA THR A 161 2.58 10.93 -17.12
C THR A 161 3.37 9.66 -17.47
N ARG A 162 4.59 9.53 -16.94
CA ARG A 162 5.47 8.35 -17.05
C ARG A 162 5.60 7.63 -15.71
N THR A 163 4.63 7.82 -14.82
CA THR A 163 4.55 7.16 -13.51
C THR A 163 3.33 6.25 -13.47
N VAL A 164 3.50 5.06 -12.89
CA VAL A 164 2.40 4.14 -12.59
C VAL A 164 2.35 3.84 -11.09
N MET A 165 1.15 3.95 -10.51
CA MET A 165 0.85 3.50 -9.16
C MET A 165 0.25 2.10 -9.21
N ILE A 166 0.81 1.17 -8.45
CA ILE A 166 0.36 -0.21 -8.32
C ILE A 166 -0.14 -0.41 -6.89
N GLY A 167 -1.40 -0.80 -6.73
CA GLY A 167 -1.98 -1.01 -5.40
C GLY A 167 -3.22 -1.89 -5.42
N ASP A 168 -3.58 -2.41 -4.25
CA ASP A 168 -4.70 -3.33 -4.07
C ASP A 168 -6.00 -2.63 -3.64
N THR A 169 -5.97 -1.31 -3.46
CA THR A 169 -7.12 -0.56 -2.97
C THR A 169 -7.60 0.51 -3.94
N THR A 170 -8.88 0.87 -3.83
CA THR A 170 -9.41 2.04 -4.53
C THR A 170 -8.71 3.33 -4.08
N HIS A 171 -8.12 3.35 -2.88
CA HIS A 171 -7.37 4.51 -2.38
C HIS A 171 -6.12 4.76 -3.21
N ASP A 172 -5.44 3.70 -3.65
CA ASP A 172 -4.25 3.76 -4.52
C ASP A 172 -4.61 4.29 -5.92
N LEU A 173 -5.64 3.69 -6.52
CA LEU A 173 -6.08 4.07 -7.86
C LEU A 173 -6.63 5.50 -7.88
N GLN A 174 -7.39 5.90 -6.86
CA GLN A 174 -7.89 7.27 -6.76
C GLN A 174 -6.75 8.27 -6.53
N MET A 175 -5.70 7.91 -5.77
CA MET A 175 -4.50 8.74 -5.65
C MET A 175 -3.80 8.94 -7.01
N ALA A 176 -3.71 7.89 -7.82
CA ALA A 176 -3.15 7.94 -9.17
C ALA A 176 -4.00 8.85 -10.09
N ILE A 177 -5.33 8.67 -10.08
CA ILE A 177 -6.27 9.48 -10.85
C ILE A 177 -6.16 10.95 -10.47
N ASN A 178 -6.13 11.26 -9.16
CA ASN A 178 -6.07 12.62 -8.65
C ASN A 178 -4.80 13.38 -9.07
N VAL A 179 -3.73 12.66 -9.43
CA VAL A 179 -2.46 13.24 -9.88
C VAL A 179 -2.26 13.15 -11.41
N GLY A 180 -3.15 12.46 -12.12
CA GLY A 180 -3.03 12.20 -13.55
C GLY A 180 -1.97 11.15 -13.92
N ALA A 181 -1.58 10.28 -12.98
CA ALA A 181 -0.69 9.14 -13.23
C ALA A 181 -1.48 7.90 -13.69
N ALA A 182 -0.79 6.91 -14.26
CA ALA A 182 -1.40 5.62 -14.53
C ALA A 182 -1.64 4.83 -13.23
N GLY A 183 -2.69 4.02 -13.20
CA GLY A 183 -2.97 3.10 -12.09
C GLY A 183 -3.06 1.66 -12.58
N ILE A 184 -2.54 0.71 -11.80
CA ILE A 184 -2.74 -0.73 -11.95
C ILE A 184 -3.29 -1.26 -10.63
N GLY A 185 -4.42 -1.98 -10.70
CA GLY A 185 -5.00 -2.65 -9.56
C GLY A 185 -4.38 -4.04 -9.37
N VAL A 186 -4.27 -4.50 -8.13
CA VAL A 186 -4.00 -5.92 -7.84
C VAL A 186 -5.16 -6.54 -7.05
N GLY A 187 -5.82 -7.54 -7.64
CA GLY A 187 -7.06 -8.13 -7.14
C GLY A 187 -6.88 -9.20 -6.06
N TYR A 188 -5.65 -9.46 -5.62
CA TYR A 188 -5.33 -10.43 -4.56
C TYR A 188 -5.20 -9.80 -3.17
N GLY A 189 -5.42 -8.49 -3.04
CA GLY A 189 -5.28 -7.76 -1.77
C GLY A 189 -6.61 -7.42 -1.09
N ALA A 190 -6.70 -6.22 -0.50
CA ALA A 190 -7.72 -5.86 0.47
C ALA A 190 -9.06 -5.45 -0.14
N HIS A 191 -9.09 -4.83 -1.34
CA HIS A 191 -10.34 -4.40 -1.97
C HIS A 191 -10.79 -5.38 -3.07
N PRO A 192 -12.11 -5.55 -3.28
CA PRO A 192 -12.63 -6.40 -4.34
C PRO A 192 -12.21 -5.95 -5.74
N ALA A 193 -11.89 -6.90 -6.61
CA ALA A 193 -11.49 -6.63 -7.99
C ALA A 193 -12.50 -5.77 -8.77
N ASP A 194 -13.81 -5.98 -8.56
CA ASP A 194 -14.87 -5.18 -9.20
C ASP A 194 -14.81 -3.69 -8.80
N SER A 195 -14.44 -3.40 -7.55
CA SER A 195 -14.26 -2.03 -7.06
C SER A 195 -13.05 -1.36 -7.70
N LEU A 196 -11.97 -2.12 -7.91
CA LEU A 196 -10.78 -1.64 -8.62
C LEU A 196 -11.10 -1.38 -10.10
N ALA A 197 -11.79 -2.32 -10.76
CA ALA A 197 -12.16 -2.22 -12.16
C ALA A 197 -13.06 -1.00 -12.45
N ALA A 198 -13.92 -0.61 -11.51
CA ALA A 198 -14.77 0.57 -11.63
C ALA A 198 -13.99 1.90 -11.73
N LEU A 199 -12.69 1.91 -11.39
CA LEU A 199 -11.79 3.06 -11.53
C LEU A 199 -10.98 3.02 -12.84
N GLU A 200 -11.28 2.08 -13.73
CA GLU A 200 -10.66 1.93 -15.06
C GLU A 200 -9.12 1.95 -15.05
N PRO A 201 -8.46 1.12 -14.21
CA PRO A 201 -7.00 1.04 -14.20
C PRO A 201 -6.49 0.49 -15.54
N LYS A 202 -5.21 0.74 -15.85
CA LYS A 202 -4.54 0.20 -17.05
C LYS A 202 -4.58 -1.32 -17.11
N PHE A 203 -4.56 -1.96 -15.93
CA PHE A 203 -4.64 -3.40 -15.77
C PHE A 203 -5.11 -3.73 -14.33
N CYS A 204 -5.74 -4.90 -14.16
CA CYS A 204 -6.02 -5.49 -12.87
C CYS A 204 -5.35 -6.88 -12.81
N ALA A 205 -4.24 -6.99 -12.08
CA ALA A 205 -3.53 -8.25 -11.94
C ALA A 205 -4.17 -9.14 -10.86
N ASP A 206 -4.30 -10.43 -11.13
CA ASP A 206 -4.79 -11.44 -10.17
C ASP A 206 -3.68 -12.11 -9.37
N SER A 207 -2.42 -11.84 -9.71
CA SER A 207 -1.23 -12.41 -9.09
C SER A 207 0.02 -11.57 -9.41
N ILE A 208 1.09 -11.75 -8.64
CA ILE A 208 2.40 -11.14 -8.93
C ILE A 208 2.93 -11.58 -10.31
N ALA A 209 2.71 -12.84 -10.68
CA ALA A 209 3.12 -13.36 -11.99
C ALA A 209 2.40 -12.64 -13.15
N SER A 210 1.09 -12.42 -13.01
CA SER A 210 0.28 -11.68 -13.98
C SER A 210 0.71 -10.21 -14.08
N LEU A 211 0.96 -9.57 -12.94
CA LEU A 211 1.52 -8.21 -12.89
C LEU A 211 2.87 -8.12 -13.61
N ALA A 212 3.79 -9.04 -13.31
CA ALA A 212 5.11 -9.09 -13.92
C ALA A 212 5.02 -9.29 -15.45
N GLY A 213 4.14 -10.19 -15.90
CA GLY A 213 3.88 -10.42 -17.32
C GLY A 213 3.43 -9.15 -18.03
N TRP A 214 2.45 -8.45 -17.46
CA TRP A 214 1.94 -7.20 -18.03
C TRP A 214 3.01 -6.12 -18.09
N LEU A 215 3.79 -5.94 -17.02
CA LEU A 215 4.87 -4.94 -16.97
C LEU A 215 5.96 -5.20 -18.02
N ARG A 216 6.37 -6.44 -18.26
CA ARG A 216 7.35 -6.78 -19.31
C ARG A 216 6.90 -6.38 -20.71
N GLU A 217 5.60 -6.45 -20.96
CA GLU A 217 5.03 -6.16 -22.27
C GLU A 217 4.76 -4.66 -22.48
N HIS A 218 4.48 -3.91 -21.41
CA HIS A 218 3.91 -2.56 -21.52
C HIS A 218 4.73 -1.44 -20.86
N ALA A 219 5.65 -1.74 -19.93
CA ALA A 219 6.32 -0.73 -19.11
C ALA A 219 7.44 0.03 -19.83
#